data_AF-A0A1V4K2X3-F1
#
_entry.id   AF-A0A1V4K2X3-F1
#
_cell.length_a   1.000
_cell.length_b   1.000
_cell.length_c   1.000
_cell.angle_alpha   90.00
_cell.angle_beta   90.00
_cell.angle_gamma   90.00
#
_symmetry.space_group_name_H-M   'P 1'
#
loop_
_entity.id
_entity.type
_entity.pdbx_description
1 polymer ?
#
loop_
_entity_poly.entity_id
_entity_poly.type
_entity_poly.pdbx_seq_one_letter_code
_entity_poly.pdbx_strand_id
1 'polypeptide(L)'
;MGNGDRAESGRVLSTYVFRPAPPELRQRGAAQTGGIDLFVTQERVVLLDTQPILSPALLDHLINNDRKLPPEYGLPHSYVEMQVISAN
;
A
#
# COMPACT_ATOMS: atom_id res chain seq x y z
N MET A 1 9.20 -15.46 40.91
CA MET A 1 9.75 -14.09 40.81
C MET A 1 10.72 -14.13 39.62
N GLY A 2 10.37 -13.73 38.41
CA GLY A 2 9.68 -12.51 38.03
C GLY A 2 10.73 -11.44 37.77
N ASN A 3 11.15 -11.32 36.51
CA ASN A 3 11.86 -10.23 35.81
C ASN A 3 12.73 -10.91 34.73
N GLY A 4 12.51 -10.71 33.44
CA GLY A 4 12.08 -9.47 32.79
C GLY A 4 13.19 -9.11 31.81
N ASP A 5 12.78 -8.94 30.57
CA ASP A 5 13.43 -8.13 29.55
C ASP A 5 14.38 -8.82 28.55
N ARG A 6 13.89 -8.74 27.30
CA ARG A 6 14.59 -8.82 26.02
C ARG A 6 14.90 -10.22 25.50
N ALA A 7 13.82 -10.99 25.33
CA ALA A 7 13.75 -11.81 24.12
C ALA A 7 13.79 -10.83 22.93
N GLU A 8 14.98 -10.70 22.33
CA GLU A 8 15.14 -10.10 21.01
C GLU A 8 14.09 -10.72 20.10
N SER A 9 13.05 -9.93 19.81
CA SER A 9 12.06 -10.26 18.81
C SER A 9 12.83 -10.53 17.54
N GLY A 10 12.93 -11.82 17.20
CA GLY A 10 13.62 -12.30 16.02
C GLY A 10 13.12 -11.51 14.84
N ARG A 11 13.92 -10.53 14.41
CA ARG A 11 13.77 -9.90 13.11
C ARG A 11 14.03 -11.01 12.11
N VAL A 12 12.97 -11.64 11.65
CA VAL A 12 12.95 -12.26 10.33
C VAL A 12 13.41 -11.14 9.39
N LEU A 13 14.66 -11.22 8.95
CA LEU A 13 15.20 -10.32 7.93
C LEU A 13 14.34 -10.56 6.69
N SER A 14 13.41 -9.66 6.42
CA SER A 14 12.43 -9.79 5.34
C SER A 14 13.15 -10.02 4.02
N THR A 15 13.00 -11.23 3.46
CA THR A 15 13.57 -11.65 2.17
C THR A 15 12.92 -10.97 0.97
N TYR A 16 11.96 -10.05 1.19
CA TYR A 16 11.21 -9.36 0.15
C TYR A 16 11.68 -7.91 -0.01
N VAL A 17 11.89 -7.50 -1.27
CA VAL A 17 12.25 -6.12 -1.65
C VAL A 17 11.08 -5.14 -1.50
N PHE A 18 9.85 -5.61 -1.73
CA PHE A 18 8.61 -4.88 -1.48
C PHE A 18 7.91 -5.47 -0.25
N ARG A 19 7.27 -4.62 0.55
CA ARG A 19 6.69 -5.05 1.83
C ARG A 19 5.41 -5.86 1.56
N PRO A 20 5.32 -7.12 2.02
CA PRO A 20 4.08 -7.88 1.91
C PRO A 20 3.01 -7.35 2.86
N ALA A 21 1.74 -7.57 2.51
CA ALA A 21 0.60 -7.22 3.36
C ALA A 21 0.63 -8.03 4.67
N PRO A 22 0.71 -7.39 5.85
CA PRO A 22 0.73 -8.11 7.11
C PRO A 22 -0.66 -8.71 7.41
N PRO A 23 -0.74 -9.76 8.25
CA PRO A 23 -2.00 -10.45 8.56
C PRO A 23 -3.15 -9.52 8.99
N GLU A 24 -2.84 -8.50 9.78
CA GLU A 24 -3.82 -7.54 10.31
C GLU A 24 -4.44 -6.71 9.19
N LEU A 25 -3.65 -6.35 8.19
CA LEU A 25 -4.09 -5.57 7.04
C LEU A 25 -4.97 -6.41 6.11
N ARG A 26 -4.63 -7.69 5.93
CA ARG A 26 -5.43 -8.66 5.15
C ARG A 26 -6.80 -8.89 5.78
N GLN A 27 -6.87 -9.02 7.11
CA GLN A 27 -8.14 -9.19 7.83
C GLN A 27 -9.07 -7.98 7.70
N ARG A 28 -8.50 -6.78 7.52
CA ARG A 28 -9.25 -5.53 7.32
C ARG A 28 -9.56 -5.26 5.85
N GLY A 29 -9.13 -6.11 4.93
CA GLY A 29 -9.30 -5.91 3.48
C GLY A 29 -8.56 -4.68 2.93
N ALA A 30 -7.53 -4.19 3.63
CA ALA A 30 -6.81 -2.98 3.23
C ALA A 30 -5.63 -3.30 2.28
N ALA A 31 -5.17 -2.28 1.54
CA ALA A 31 -4.04 -2.37 0.62
C ALA A 31 -2.71 -2.03 1.32
N GLN A 32 -1.64 -2.72 0.93
CA GLN A 32 -0.31 -2.55 1.52
C GLN A 32 0.49 -1.44 0.81
N THR A 33 0.51 -1.49 -0.52
CA THR A 33 1.21 -0.51 -1.37
C THR A 33 0.29 0.66 -1.67
N GLY A 34 0.80 1.89 -1.50
CA GLY A 34 0.12 3.13 -1.86
C GLY A 34 1.02 3.99 -2.73
N GLY A 35 0.60 4.29 -3.97
CA GLY A 35 1.45 4.87 -5.01
C GLY A 35 2.31 3.83 -5.75
N ILE A 36 3.51 4.23 -6.20
CA ILE A 36 4.53 3.35 -6.77
C ILE A 36 5.74 3.30 -5.85
N ASP A 37 6.16 2.10 -5.47
CA ASP A 37 7.48 1.82 -4.90
C ASP A 37 8.46 1.38 -5.99
N LEU A 38 9.70 1.85 -5.91
CA LEU A 38 10.74 1.60 -6.91
C LEU A 38 11.92 0.86 -6.30
N PHE A 39 12.42 -0.16 -7.01
CA PHE A 39 13.65 -0.85 -6.67
C PHE A 39 14.52 -1.08 -7.92
N VAL A 40 15.84 -0.84 -7.80
CA VAL A 40 16.80 -1.08 -8.89
C VAL A 40 17.74 -2.21 -8.49
N THR A 41 17.81 -3.25 -9.32
CA THR A 41 18.69 -4.40 -9.09
C THR A 41 20.13 -4.10 -9.54
N GLN A 42 21.08 -4.97 -9.16
CA GLN A 42 22.48 -4.85 -9.57
C GLN A 42 22.66 -5.02 -11.09
N GLU A 43 21.78 -5.80 -11.71
CA GLU A 43 21.69 -6.05 -13.15
C GLU A 43 21.05 -4.88 -13.92
N ARG A 44 20.80 -3.74 -13.23
CA ARG A 44 20.17 -2.54 -13.79
C ARG A 44 18.72 -2.78 -14.25
N VAL A 45 18.01 -3.68 -13.57
CA VAL A 45 16.57 -3.88 -13.77
C VAL A 45 15.80 -2.97 -12.82
N VAL A 46 14.80 -2.26 -13.34
CA VAL A 46 13.87 -1.44 -12.54
C VAL A 46 12.61 -2.26 -12.26
N LEU A 47 12.30 -2.43 -10.98
CA LEU A 47 11.05 -3.03 -10.51
C LEU A 47 10.17 -1.93 -9.93
N LEU A 48 8.89 -1.96 -10.30
CA LEU A 48 7.86 -1.05 -9.81
C LEU A 48 6.77 -1.88 -9.14
N ASP A 49 6.53 -1.63 -7.85
CA ASP A 49 5.37 -2.16 -7.13
C ASP A 49 4.32 -1.06 -7.03
N THR A 50 3.10 -1.35 -7.44
CA THR A 50 2.04 -0.33 -7.59
C THR A 50 0.89 -0.60 -6.66
N GLN A 51 0.17 0.47 -6.30
CA GLN A 51 -1.09 0.33 -5.59
C GLN A 51 -2.09 -0.53 -6.38
N PRO A 52 -2.99 -1.27 -5.70
CA PRO A 52 -3.93 -2.13 -6.40
C PRO A 52 -4.91 -1.35 -7.28
N ILE A 53 -5.08 -1.84 -8.50
CA ILE A 53 -6.01 -1.29 -9.50
C ILE A 53 -7.45 -1.52 -9.05
N LEU A 54 -8.30 -0.49 -9.12
CA LEU A 54 -9.71 -0.52 -8.74
C LEU A 54 -9.95 -1.05 -7.30
N SER A 55 -9.06 -0.69 -6.37
CA SER A 55 -9.11 -1.17 -4.99
C SER A 55 -10.33 -0.62 -4.22
N PRO A 56 -11.20 -1.49 -3.66
CA PRO A 56 -12.26 -1.05 -2.75
C PRO A 56 -11.69 -0.35 -1.51
N ALA A 57 -10.55 -0.79 -0.99
CA ALA A 57 -9.89 -0.17 0.15
C ALA A 57 -9.45 1.28 -0.12
N LEU A 58 -9.01 1.56 -1.36
CA LEU A 58 -8.67 2.92 -1.78
C LEU A 58 -9.92 3.80 -1.88
N LEU A 59 -11.01 3.25 -2.42
CA LEU A 59 -12.30 3.94 -2.51
C LEU A 59 -12.86 4.25 -1.12
N ASP A 60 -12.88 3.27 -0.22
CA ASP A 60 -13.33 3.44 1.17
C ASP A 60 -12.48 4.49 1.88
N HIS A 61 -11.17 4.50 1.65
CA HIS A 61 -10.30 5.52 2.20
C HIS A 61 -10.65 6.92 1.67
N LEU A 62 -10.94 7.08 0.38
CA LEU A 62 -11.33 8.37 -0.21
C LEU A 62 -12.67 8.88 0.34
N ILE A 63 -13.64 8.00 0.51
CA ILE A 63 -14.96 8.33 1.07
C ILE A 63 -14.84 8.76 2.54
N ASN A 64 -14.06 8.02 3.34
CA ASN A 64 -14.04 8.21 4.80
C ASN A 64 -13.09 9.34 5.27
N ASN A 65 -12.14 9.76 4.44
CA ASN A 65 -11.13 10.77 4.83
C ASN A 65 -11.36 12.15 4.20
N ASP A 66 -12.50 12.36 3.53
CA ASP A 66 -12.95 13.65 2.99
C ASP A 66 -11.86 14.42 2.22
N ARG A 67 -11.01 13.67 1.52
CA ARG A 67 -9.97 14.27 0.68
C ARG A 67 -10.68 15.04 -0.42
N LYS A 68 -10.43 16.35 -0.47
CA LYS A 68 -10.86 17.21 -1.57
C LYS A 68 -10.43 16.55 -2.88
N LEU A 69 -11.41 16.02 -3.61
CA LEU A 69 -11.18 15.53 -4.94
C LEU A 69 -10.74 16.72 -5.81
N PRO A 70 -9.84 16.49 -6.79
CA PRO A 70 -9.59 17.49 -7.80
C PRO A 70 -10.93 17.93 -8.44
N PRO A 71 -11.12 19.22 -8.75
CA PRO A 71 -12.40 19.77 -9.20
C PRO A 71 -12.91 19.14 -10.51
N GLU A 72 -12.02 18.55 -11.30
CA GLU A 72 -12.35 17.78 -12.49
C GLU A 72 -13.07 16.45 -12.20
N TYR A 73 -13.06 15.97 -10.95
CA TYR A 73 -13.71 14.73 -10.53
C TYR A 73 -14.88 15.01 -9.58
N GLY A 74 -16.10 14.78 -10.07
CA GLY A 74 -17.32 14.94 -9.26
C GLY A 74 -17.61 13.79 -8.30
N LEU A 75 -17.03 12.60 -8.53
CA LEU A 75 -17.28 11.39 -7.73
C LEU A 75 -15.97 10.66 -7.41
N PRO A 76 -15.81 10.09 -6.19
CA PRO A 76 -14.62 9.34 -5.81
C PRO A 76 -14.33 8.13 -6.71
N HIS A 77 -15.38 7.54 -7.31
CA HIS A 77 -15.29 6.32 -8.11
C HIS A 77 -14.57 6.61 -9.43
N SER A 78 -14.97 7.71 -10.10
CA SER A 78 -14.33 8.19 -11.32
C SER A 78 -12.87 8.58 -11.08
N TYR A 79 -12.55 9.12 -9.89
CA TYR A 79 -11.17 9.43 -9.53
C TYR A 79 -10.29 8.18 -9.39
N VAL A 80 -10.82 7.11 -8.77
CA VAL A 80 -10.11 5.82 -8.66
C VAL A 80 -9.91 5.19 -10.03
N GLU A 81 -10.92 5.20 -10.90
CA GLU A 81 -10.81 4.70 -12.27
C GLU A 81 -9.74 5.47 -13.07
N MET A 82 -9.70 6.79 -12.93
CA MET A 82 -8.71 7.62 -13.62
C MET A 82 -7.30 7.40 -13.09
N GLN A 83 -7.10 7.15 -11.79
CA GLN A 83 -5.78 6.81 -11.24
C GLN A 83 -5.20 5.52 -11.86
N VAL A 84 -6.05 4.57 -12.22
CA VAL A 84 -5.63 3.33 -12.89
C VAL A 84 -5.07 3.62 -14.28
N ILE A 85 -5.76 4.47 -15.05
CA ILE A 85 -5.39 4.80 -16.43
C ILE A 85 -4.20 5.76 -16.47
N SER A 86 -4.17 6.69 -15.52
CA SER A 86 -3.12 7.71 -15.44
C SER A 86 -1.76 7.12 -15.09
N ALA A 87 -1.71 5.83 -14.73
CA ALA A 87 -0.52 5.12 -14.27
C ALA A 87 0.34 6.06 -13.42
N ASN A 88 -0.24 6.43 -12.26
CA ASN A 88 0.52 6.96 -11.14
C ASN A 88 1.71 6.07 -10.88
#